data_AF-A0A087G517-F1
#
_entry.id   AF-A0A087G517-F1
#
_cell.length_a   1.000
_cell.length_b   1.000
_cell.length_c   1.000
_cell.angle_alpha   90.00
_cell.angle_beta   90.00
_cell.angle_gamma   90.00
#
_symmetry.space_group_name_H-M   'P 1'
#
loop_
_entity.id
_entity.type
_entity.pdbx_description
1 polymer ?
#
loop_
_entity_poly.entity_id
_entity_poly.type
_entity_poly.pdbx_seq_one_letter_code
_entity_poly.pdbx_strand_id
1 'polypeptide(L)'
;MEKTTTPPPPSSESHHTPVRREDWWSEDATATLLEAWGNRYVKLKFGNFRRNDWLEIAGVVNSRHCSTDRPKTEAQCKNRIDTLKKKYKSEKSKLSPSTWRFFDRLDVLIGPVLKKSQTGNSNLILTGSKLTGNSLEGDDDESKGSMYRELAMVIVKFGEVYERIESRKQKMMIELEKQRMEVVKEVELQRMNMSMEMQVEMEKSKQYMKR
;
A
#
# COMPACT_ATOMS: atom_id res chain seq x y z
N MET A 1 -86.70 -25.56 -7.62
CA MET A 1 -85.39 -25.51 -8.29
C MET A 1 -84.40 -24.93 -7.30
N GLU A 2 -83.82 -25.78 -6.45
CA GLU A 2 -82.74 -25.38 -5.55
C GLU A 2 -81.43 -25.37 -6.32
N LYS A 3 -80.66 -24.28 -6.22
CA LYS A 3 -79.32 -24.18 -6.82
C LYS A 3 -78.28 -24.42 -5.72
N THR A 4 -77.65 -25.59 -5.81
CA THR A 4 -76.60 -26.09 -4.93
C THR A 4 -75.31 -25.27 -5.05
N THR A 5 -74.83 -24.79 -3.90
CA THR A 5 -73.51 -24.20 -3.66
C THR A 5 -72.39 -25.24 -3.86
N THR A 6 -71.30 -24.85 -4.51
CA THR A 6 -70.01 -25.57 -4.48
C THR A 6 -68.89 -24.58 -4.08
N PRO A 7 -68.07 -24.85 -3.06
CA PRO A 7 -66.94 -23.99 -2.70
C PRO A 7 -65.71 -24.24 -3.60
N PRO A 8 -64.84 -23.23 -3.81
CA PRO A 8 -63.62 -23.39 -4.60
C PRO A 8 -62.56 -24.24 -3.87
N PRO A 9 -61.67 -24.93 -4.60
CA PRO A 9 -60.62 -25.77 -4.01
C PRO A 9 -59.56 -24.93 -3.27
N PRO A 10 -58.91 -25.48 -2.23
CA PRO A 10 -57.89 -24.77 -1.48
C PRO A 10 -56.64 -24.54 -2.34
N SER A 11 -56.29 -23.27 -2.51
CA SER A 11 -55.04 -22.81 -3.08
C SER A 11 -53.88 -23.44 -2.32
N SER A 12 -53.14 -24.33 -2.98
CA SER A 12 -51.86 -24.83 -2.50
C SER A 12 -50.91 -23.64 -2.32
N GLU A 13 -50.69 -23.24 -1.07
CA GLU A 13 -49.61 -22.37 -0.64
C GLU A 13 -48.29 -23.00 -1.07
N SER A 14 -47.77 -22.62 -2.23
CA SER A 14 -46.35 -22.70 -2.45
C SER A 14 -45.72 -21.67 -1.51
N HIS A 15 -45.18 -22.17 -0.40
CA HIS A 15 -44.07 -21.52 0.29
C HIS A 15 -42.98 -21.29 -0.75
N HIS A 16 -43.07 -20.17 -1.45
CA HIS A 16 -41.94 -19.57 -2.11
C HIS A 16 -41.00 -19.18 -0.98
N THR A 17 -40.13 -20.10 -0.57
CA THR A 17 -38.79 -19.71 -0.14
C THR A 17 -38.36 -18.65 -1.14
N PRO A 18 -37.95 -17.44 -0.73
CA PRO A 18 -37.54 -16.44 -1.69
C PRO A 18 -36.39 -17.07 -2.45
N VAL A 19 -36.67 -17.53 -3.67
CA VAL A 19 -35.68 -17.94 -4.64
C VAL A 19 -34.84 -16.69 -4.73
N ARG A 20 -33.71 -16.75 -4.03
CA ARG A 20 -32.67 -15.76 -3.97
C ARG A 20 -32.49 -15.35 -5.41
N ARG A 21 -33.08 -14.22 -5.83
CA ARG A 21 -33.11 -13.83 -7.24
C ARG A 21 -31.69 -14.01 -7.73
N GLU A 22 -31.47 -15.03 -8.56
CA GLU A 22 -30.13 -15.40 -8.98
C GLU A 22 -29.53 -14.11 -9.49
N ASP A 23 -28.48 -13.64 -8.79
CA ASP A 23 -27.85 -12.39 -9.12
C ASP A 23 -27.48 -12.52 -10.59
N TRP A 24 -28.08 -11.71 -11.45
CA TRP A 24 -27.87 -11.76 -12.91
C TRP A 24 -26.37 -11.60 -13.28
N TRP A 25 -25.55 -11.24 -12.27
CA TRP A 25 -24.15 -11.59 -12.14
C TRP A 25 -23.94 -13.03 -11.64
N SER A 26 -23.74 -13.95 -12.58
CA SER A 26 -23.23 -15.29 -12.25
C SER A 26 -21.88 -15.19 -11.51
N GLU A 27 -21.52 -16.26 -10.82
CA GLU A 27 -20.23 -16.36 -10.13
C GLU A 27 -19.07 -16.19 -11.12
N ASP A 28 -19.13 -16.86 -12.27
CA ASP A 28 -18.10 -16.78 -13.32
C ASP A 28 -18.05 -15.41 -14.00
N ALA A 29 -19.20 -14.75 -14.20
CA ALA A 29 -19.23 -13.37 -14.70
C ALA A 29 -18.61 -12.40 -13.69
N THR A 30 -18.86 -12.60 -12.40
CA THR A 30 -18.25 -11.81 -11.32
C THR A 30 -16.74 -12.07 -11.25
N ALA A 31 -16.30 -13.32 -11.41
CA ALA A 31 -14.89 -13.68 -11.47
C ALA A 31 -14.19 -13.04 -12.68
N THR A 32 -14.83 -13.05 -13.85
CA THR A 32 -14.29 -12.43 -15.06
C THR A 32 -14.21 -10.91 -14.91
N LEU A 33 -15.23 -10.29 -14.32
CA LEU A 33 -15.22 -8.87 -14.00
C LEU A 33 -14.04 -8.52 -13.08
N LEU A 34 -13.83 -9.28 -12.00
CA LEU A 34 -12.71 -9.08 -11.09
C LEU A 34 -11.35 -9.25 -11.78
N GLU A 35 -11.24 -10.14 -12.76
CA GLU A 35 -10.02 -10.31 -13.56
C GLU A 35 -9.73 -9.08 -14.41
N ALA A 36 -10.69 -8.70 -15.25
CA ALA A 36 -10.55 -7.59 -16.19
C ALA A 36 -10.32 -6.28 -15.45
N TRP A 37 -11.09 -6.05 -14.37
CA TRP A 37 -10.92 -4.91 -13.48
C TRP A 37 -9.56 -4.93 -12.78
N GLY A 38 -9.17 -6.05 -12.17
CA GLY A 38 -7.91 -6.18 -11.43
C GLY A 38 -6.69 -5.90 -12.32
N ASN A 39 -6.68 -6.46 -13.53
CA ASN A 39 -5.60 -6.25 -14.51
C ASN A 39 -5.46 -4.77 -14.88
N ARG A 40 -6.56 -4.06 -15.09
CA ARG A 40 -6.56 -2.62 -15.38
C ARG A 40 -6.21 -1.78 -14.15
N TYR A 41 -6.69 -2.17 -12.97
CA TYR A 41 -6.48 -1.46 -11.71
C TYR A 41 -4.99 -1.42 -11.33
N VAL A 42 -4.29 -2.53 -11.52
CA VAL A 42 -2.84 -2.62 -11.32
C VAL A 42 -2.09 -1.79 -12.37
N LYS A 43 -2.46 -1.87 -13.65
CA LYS A 43 -1.83 -1.07 -14.73
C LYS A 43 -1.92 0.43 -14.48
N LEU A 44 -3.05 0.89 -13.93
CA LEU A 44 -3.26 2.30 -13.55
C LEU A 44 -2.62 2.67 -12.20
N LYS A 45 -1.77 1.82 -11.60
CA LYS A 45 -1.18 2.01 -10.27
C LYS A 45 -2.23 2.37 -9.21
N PHE A 46 -3.39 1.71 -9.27
CA PHE A 46 -4.52 1.93 -8.37
C PHE A 46 -5.25 3.27 -8.53
N GLY A 47 -5.07 3.94 -9.68
CA GLY A 47 -5.74 5.18 -10.05
C GLY A 47 -7.22 5.02 -10.40
N ASN A 48 -7.85 6.14 -10.75
CA ASN A 48 -9.27 6.17 -11.09
C ASN A 48 -9.51 5.77 -12.55
N PHE A 49 -10.53 4.95 -12.78
CA PHE A 49 -10.92 4.49 -14.11
C PHE A 49 -11.69 5.58 -14.86
N ARG A 50 -11.37 5.76 -16.14
CA ARG A 50 -12.16 6.59 -17.07
C ARG A 50 -13.28 5.77 -17.70
N ARG A 51 -14.20 6.45 -18.39
CA ARG A 51 -15.31 5.82 -19.12
C ARG A 51 -14.82 4.69 -20.04
N ASN A 52 -13.78 4.95 -20.85
CA ASN A 52 -13.23 3.96 -21.78
C ASN A 52 -12.69 2.71 -21.08
N ASP A 53 -12.05 2.86 -19.92
CA ASP A 53 -11.56 1.69 -19.17
C ASP A 53 -12.73 0.78 -18.73
N TRP A 54 -13.86 1.37 -18.35
CA TRP A 54 -15.06 0.61 -18.00
C TRP A 54 -15.75 -0.01 -19.21
N LEU A 55 -15.75 0.67 -20.36
CA LEU A 55 -16.25 0.09 -21.62
C LEU A 55 -15.46 -1.14 -22.02
N GLU A 56 -14.12 -1.10 -21.93
CA GLU A 56 -13.28 -2.25 -22.23
C GLU A 56 -13.51 -3.42 -21.26
N ILE A 57 -13.63 -3.13 -19.95
CA ILE A 57 -13.98 -4.16 -18.96
C ILE A 57 -15.32 -4.80 -19.29
N ALA A 58 -16.33 -3.98 -19.58
CA ALA A 58 -17.66 -4.46 -19.96
C ALA A 58 -17.59 -5.31 -21.25
N GLY A 59 -16.76 -4.91 -22.22
CA GLY A 59 -16.47 -5.68 -23.42
C GLY A 59 -15.94 -7.08 -23.10
N VAL A 60 -14.89 -7.18 -22.27
CA VAL A 60 -14.31 -8.48 -21.86
C VAL A 60 -15.34 -9.37 -21.15
N VAL A 61 -16.14 -8.78 -20.25
CA VAL A 61 -17.18 -9.53 -19.53
C VAL A 61 -18.25 -10.02 -20.50
N ASN A 62 -18.73 -9.18 -21.42
CA ASN A 62 -19.77 -9.53 -22.39
C ASN A 62 -19.28 -10.55 -23.44
N SER A 63 -18.01 -10.49 -23.85
CA SER A 63 -17.44 -11.47 -24.78
C SER A 63 -17.38 -12.88 -24.18
N ARG A 64 -17.15 -12.99 -22.87
CA ARG A 64 -17.06 -14.28 -22.17
C ARG A 64 -18.40 -14.75 -21.59
N HIS A 65 -19.25 -13.79 -21.20
CA HIS A 65 -20.52 -14.02 -20.49
C HIS A 65 -21.67 -13.29 -21.18
N CYS A 66 -21.84 -13.57 -22.47
CA CYS A 66 -22.93 -13.01 -23.24
C CYS A 66 -24.26 -13.49 -22.64
N SER A 67 -24.95 -12.60 -21.92
CA SER A 67 -26.37 -12.79 -21.63
C SER A 67 -27.09 -12.38 -22.90
N THR A 68 -27.60 -13.35 -23.64
CA THR A 68 -28.11 -13.24 -25.02
C THR A 68 -29.09 -12.08 -25.26
N ASP A 69 -29.76 -11.60 -24.21
CA ASP A 69 -30.74 -10.52 -24.29
C ASP A 69 -30.30 -9.18 -23.67
N ARG A 70 -29.22 -9.13 -22.86
CA ARG A 70 -28.80 -7.90 -22.16
C ARG A 70 -27.27 -7.85 -21.91
N PRO A 71 -26.50 -7.15 -22.74
CA PRO A 71 -25.09 -6.89 -22.45
C PRO A 71 -24.96 -6.02 -21.19
N LYS A 72 -23.94 -6.30 -20.38
CA LYS A 72 -23.61 -5.53 -19.18
C LYS A 72 -23.02 -4.19 -19.60
N THR A 73 -23.51 -3.10 -19.01
CA THR A 73 -23.02 -1.74 -19.25
C THR A 73 -21.82 -1.41 -18.36
N GLU A 74 -21.11 -0.34 -18.70
CA GLU A 74 -20.02 0.20 -17.88
C GLU A 74 -20.46 0.50 -16.43
N ALA A 75 -21.66 1.07 -16.28
CA ALA A 75 -22.22 1.45 -14.99
C ALA A 75 -22.54 0.21 -14.14
N GLN A 76 -23.04 -0.85 -14.76
CA GLN A 76 -23.33 -2.11 -14.07
C GLN A 76 -22.05 -2.80 -13.59
N CYS A 77 -20.99 -2.79 -14.41
CA CYS A 77 -19.68 -3.31 -14.02
C CYS A 77 -19.09 -2.52 -12.84
N LYS A 78 -19.16 -1.19 -12.90
CA LYS A 78 -18.70 -0.31 -11.81
C LYS A 78 -19.46 -0.58 -10.51
N ASN A 79 -20.79 -0.56 -10.54
CA ASN A 79 -21.62 -0.80 -9.36
C ASN A 79 -21.36 -2.17 -8.73
N ARG A 80 -21.11 -3.19 -9.57
CA ARG A 80 -20.75 -4.52 -9.11
C ARG A 80 -19.40 -4.51 -8.39
N ILE A 81 -18.37 -3.89 -8.95
CA ILE A 81 -17.06 -3.72 -8.30
C ILE A 81 -17.20 -2.96 -6.97
N ASP A 82 -17.98 -1.88 -6.93
CA ASP A 82 -18.18 -1.09 -5.70
C ASP A 82 -18.84 -1.94 -4.60
N THR A 83 -19.81 -2.77 -4.97
CA THR A 83 -20.47 -3.71 -4.06
C THR A 83 -19.47 -4.76 -3.52
N LEU A 84 -18.63 -5.31 -4.39
CA LEU A 84 -17.61 -6.30 -4.01
C LEU A 84 -16.54 -5.68 -3.09
N LYS A 85 -16.10 -4.45 -3.37
CA LYS A 85 -15.16 -3.70 -2.53
C LYS A 85 -15.76 -3.41 -1.16
N LYS A 86 -17.04 -3.04 -1.09
CA LYS A 86 -17.75 -2.82 0.18
C LYS A 86 -17.79 -4.11 0.99
N LYS A 87 -18.20 -5.22 0.37
CA LYS A 87 -18.23 -6.53 1.03
C LYS A 87 -16.84 -6.96 1.50
N TYR A 88 -15.80 -6.79 0.69
CA TYR A 88 -14.42 -7.08 1.08
C TYR A 88 -14.00 -6.29 2.33
N LYS A 89 -14.30 -4.98 2.41
CA LYS A 89 -14.02 -4.20 3.63
C LYS A 89 -14.73 -4.78 4.86
N SER A 90 -16.00 -5.14 4.73
CA SER A 90 -16.78 -5.76 5.82
C SER A 90 -16.29 -7.15 6.21
N GLU A 91 -15.79 -7.95 5.26
CA GLU A 91 -15.15 -9.23 5.56
C GLU A 91 -13.77 -9.03 6.22
N LYS A 92 -13.01 -8.02 5.79
CA LYS A 92 -11.65 -7.74 6.28
C LYS A 92 -11.64 -7.27 7.74
N SER A 93 -12.72 -6.64 8.21
CA SER A 93 -12.87 -6.23 9.61
C SER A 93 -13.26 -7.37 10.56
N LYS A 94 -13.48 -8.59 10.06
CA LYS A 94 -13.79 -9.76 10.90
C LYS A 94 -12.50 -10.38 11.45
N LEU A 95 -12.59 -10.90 12.67
CA LEU A 95 -11.49 -11.59 13.35
C LEU A 95 -11.23 -13.00 12.79
N SER A 96 -12.28 -13.63 12.25
CA SER A 96 -12.18 -14.97 11.65
C SER A 96 -11.77 -14.88 10.17
N PRO A 97 -11.00 -15.86 9.65
CA PRO A 97 -10.71 -15.97 8.22
C PRO A 97 -12.00 -15.98 7.40
N SER A 98 -12.05 -15.15 6.35
CA SER A 98 -13.24 -15.09 5.50
C SER A 98 -13.33 -16.34 4.62
N THR A 99 -14.49 -16.98 4.61
CA THR A 99 -14.82 -18.10 3.71
C THR A 99 -15.38 -17.62 2.36
N TRP A 100 -15.42 -16.30 2.15
CA TRP A 100 -15.99 -15.73 0.94
C TRP A 100 -15.04 -15.90 -0.25
N ARG A 101 -15.53 -16.55 -1.30
CA ARG A 101 -14.74 -17.05 -2.43
C ARG A 101 -13.96 -15.98 -3.24
N PHE A 102 -14.36 -14.72 -3.14
CA PHE A 102 -13.68 -13.60 -3.79
C PHE A 102 -12.73 -12.82 -2.86
N PHE A 103 -12.66 -13.20 -1.57
CA PHE A 103 -11.89 -12.48 -0.56
C PHE A 103 -10.41 -12.46 -0.90
N ASP A 104 -9.78 -13.63 -1.08
CA ASP A 104 -8.32 -13.72 -1.34
C ASP A 104 -7.93 -12.95 -2.59
N ARG A 105 -8.75 -13.05 -3.64
CA ARG A 105 -8.53 -12.33 -4.89
C ARG A 105 -8.59 -10.81 -4.72
N LEU A 106 -9.54 -10.32 -3.92
CA LEU A 106 -9.65 -8.90 -3.60
C LEU A 106 -8.54 -8.46 -2.63
N ASP A 107 -8.10 -9.31 -1.71
CA ASP A 107 -7.03 -9.03 -0.76
C ASP A 107 -5.69 -8.83 -1.47
N VAL A 108 -5.37 -9.67 -2.46
CA VAL A 108 -4.17 -9.49 -3.29
C VAL A 108 -4.23 -8.18 -4.09
N LEU A 109 -5.40 -7.82 -4.64
CA LEU A 109 -5.57 -6.64 -5.49
C LEU A 109 -5.65 -5.32 -4.71
N ILE A 110 -6.26 -5.32 -3.52
CA ILE A 110 -6.62 -4.12 -2.76
C ILE A 110 -5.84 -4.02 -1.45
N GLY A 111 -5.48 -5.16 -0.83
CA GLY A 111 -4.80 -5.23 0.46
C GLY A 111 -3.53 -4.37 0.53
N PRO A 112 -2.60 -4.43 -0.46
CA PRO A 112 -1.42 -3.57 -0.49
C PRO A 112 -1.75 -2.07 -0.54
N VAL A 113 -2.83 -1.70 -1.24
CA VAL A 113 -3.29 -0.31 -1.39
C VAL A 113 -3.89 0.21 -0.09
N LEU A 114 -4.69 -0.60 0.61
CA LEU A 114 -5.25 -0.24 1.91
C LEU A 114 -4.17 -0.13 2.98
N LYS A 115 -3.17 -1.02 2.97
CA LYS A 115 -1.98 -0.89 3.81
C LYS A 115 -1.28 0.44 3.51
N LYS A 116 -1.02 0.76 2.24
CA LYS A 116 -0.42 2.05 1.85
C LYS A 116 -1.29 3.26 2.21
N SER A 117 -2.62 3.17 2.22
CA SER A 117 -3.52 4.25 2.67
C SER A 117 -3.50 4.43 4.19
N GLN A 118 -3.28 3.36 4.96
CA GLN A 118 -3.07 3.43 6.40
C GLN A 118 -1.63 3.88 6.75
N THR A 119 -0.65 3.57 5.90
CA THR A 119 0.74 4.07 6.01
C THR A 119 0.97 5.40 5.26
N GLY A 120 -0.06 5.98 4.62
CA GLY A 120 0.08 7.03 3.60
C GLY A 120 -0.62 8.35 3.90
N ASN A 121 -1.33 8.45 5.02
CA ASN A 121 -1.91 9.70 5.53
C ASN A 121 -1.38 10.04 6.92
N SER A 122 -0.06 9.95 7.13
CA SER A 122 0.59 10.62 8.25
C SER A 122 1.57 11.66 7.71
N ASN A 123 1.03 12.71 7.07
CA ASN A 123 1.63 14.03 7.22
C ASN A 123 1.44 14.42 8.69
N LEU A 124 2.32 13.92 9.56
CA LEU A 124 2.48 14.45 10.90
C LEU A 124 3.13 15.83 10.74
N ILE A 125 2.28 16.83 10.51
CA ILE A 125 2.60 18.20 10.86
C ILE A 125 2.76 18.19 12.37
N LEU A 126 4.01 18.16 12.81
CA LEU A 126 4.40 18.31 14.20
C LEU A 126 4.31 19.81 14.56
N THR A 127 3.09 20.36 14.58
CA THR A 127 2.85 21.66 15.24
C THR A 127 2.71 21.37 16.72
N GLY A 128 3.78 21.68 17.46
CA GLY A 128 3.78 21.59 18.91
C GLY A 128 2.69 22.46 19.50
N SER A 129 1.70 21.81 20.12
CA SER A 129 0.70 22.47 20.95
C SER A 129 0.61 21.73 22.27
N LYS A 130 1.37 22.28 23.23
CA LYS A 130 1.08 22.45 24.66
C LYS A 130 0.07 21.45 25.28
N LEU A 131 0.61 20.59 26.14
CA LEU A 131 -0.16 19.78 27.09
C LEU A 131 -0.91 20.72 28.06
N THR A 132 -2.23 20.78 27.93
CA THR A 132 -3.12 21.19 29.01
C THR A 132 -3.99 19.99 29.35
N GLY A 133 -3.75 19.40 30.51
CA GLY A 133 -4.64 18.40 31.06
C GLY A 133 -6.02 19.00 31.28
N ASN A 134 -7.04 18.18 31.08
CA ASN A 134 -8.07 17.98 32.09
C ASN A 134 -8.81 16.66 31.84
N SER A 135 -9.04 16.00 32.96
CA SER A 135 -9.82 14.78 33.18
C SER A 135 -11.24 14.89 32.60
N LEU A 136 -11.70 13.84 31.92
CA LEU A 136 -13.10 13.37 31.95
C LEU A 136 -13.11 11.87 31.65
N GLU A 137 -13.65 11.10 32.60
CA GLU A 137 -13.86 9.66 32.56
C GLU A 137 -14.82 9.23 31.44
N GLY A 138 -14.68 7.99 30.98
CA GLY A 138 -15.58 7.35 30.04
C GLY A 138 -14.98 6.03 29.53
N ASP A 139 -15.53 4.93 30.03
CA ASP A 139 -15.23 3.53 29.72
C ASP A 139 -15.13 3.25 28.20
N ASP A 140 -14.00 2.72 27.73
CA ASP A 140 -13.81 1.92 26.50
C ASP A 140 -12.29 1.58 26.28
N ASP A 141 -11.59 1.09 27.31
CA ASP A 141 -10.11 1.01 27.33
C ASP A 141 -9.50 -0.36 26.94
N GLU A 142 -9.97 -0.97 25.85
CA GLU A 142 -9.25 -2.11 25.24
C GLU A 142 -8.82 -1.81 23.79
N SER A 143 -9.55 -0.94 23.09
CA SER A 143 -9.25 -0.59 21.70
C SER A 143 -8.14 0.47 21.56
N LYS A 144 -8.00 1.41 22.50
CA LYS A 144 -6.97 2.48 22.46
C LYS A 144 -5.57 1.92 22.76
N GLY A 145 -5.47 1.00 23.72
CA GLY A 145 -4.21 0.33 24.07
C GLY A 145 -3.57 -0.40 22.88
N SER A 146 -4.38 -1.01 22.01
CA SER A 146 -3.90 -1.65 20.78
C SER A 146 -3.31 -0.64 19.79
N MET A 147 -3.93 0.53 19.62
CA MET A 147 -3.46 1.58 18.71
C MET A 147 -2.15 2.22 19.18
N TYR A 148 -2.02 2.54 20.47
CA TYR A 148 -0.77 3.08 21.01
C TYR A 148 0.38 2.05 21.00
N ARG A 149 0.07 0.77 21.19
CA ARG A 149 1.06 -0.31 21.01
C ARG A 149 1.55 -0.39 19.57
N GLU A 150 0.66 -0.27 18.59
CA GLU A 150 1.03 -0.25 17.18
C GLU A 150 1.87 0.98 16.82
N LEU A 151 1.49 2.17 17.30
CA LEU A 151 2.28 3.39 17.17
C LEU A 151 3.68 3.25 17.77
N ALA A 152 3.78 2.72 19.00
CA ALA A 152 5.06 2.51 19.66
C ALA A 152 5.96 1.54 18.86
N MET A 153 5.39 0.45 18.32
CA MET A 153 6.13 -0.48 17.46
C MET A 153 6.64 0.17 16.18
N VAL A 154 5.86 1.06 15.55
CA VAL A 154 6.28 1.80 14.35
C VAL A 154 7.41 2.77 14.68
N ILE A 155 7.32 3.51 15.78
CA ILE A 155 8.36 4.46 16.21
C ILE A 155 9.69 3.73 16.48
N VAL A 156 9.65 2.59 17.16
CA VAL A 156 10.86 1.77 17.42
C VAL A 156 11.49 1.30 16.10
N LYS A 157 10.69 0.74 15.19
CA LYS A 157 11.19 0.29 13.87
C LYS A 157 11.74 1.43 13.03
N PHE A 158 11.14 2.62 13.11
CA PHE A 158 11.67 3.81 12.44
C PHE A 158 13.02 4.24 13.03
N GLY A 159 13.16 4.21 14.35
CA GLY A 159 14.43 4.44 15.05
C GLY A 159 15.54 3.51 14.58
N GLU A 160 15.27 2.20 14.50
CA GLU A 160 16.22 1.19 14.01
C GLU A 160 16.65 1.41 12.55
N VAL A 161 15.71 1.85 11.70
CA VAL A 161 16.02 2.18 10.30
C VAL A 161 16.88 3.44 10.22
N TYR A 162 16.50 4.49 10.96
CA TYR A 162 17.23 5.75 11.01
C TYR A 162 18.65 5.57 11.53
N GLU A 163 18.82 4.86 12.65
CA GLU A 163 20.12 4.53 13.23
C GLU A 163 21.02 3.82 12.21
N ARG A 164 20.50 2.82 11.49
CA ARG A 164 21.26 2.13 10.44
C ARG A 164 21.64 3.05 9.30
N ILE A 165 20.77 3.97 8.89
CA ILE A 165 21.07 4.93 7.81
C ILE A 165 22.15 5.91 8.25
N GLU A 166 21.99 6.50 9.44
CA GLU A 166 22.93 7.47 9.98
C GLU A 166 24.30 6.83 10.24
N SER A 167 24.33 5.59 10.74
CA SER A 167 25.56 4.81 10.90
C SER A 167 26.29 4.59 9.59
N ARG A 168 25.58 4.30 8.49
CA ARG A 168 26.20 4.15 7.16
C ARG A 168 26.73 5.48 6.64
N LYS A 169 25.98 6.56 6.83
CA LYS A 169 26.39 7.92 6.43
C LYS A 169 27.65 8.36 7.19
N GLN A 170 27.71 8.14 8.50
CA GLN A 170 28.88 8.44 9.34
C GLN A 170 30.10 7.64 8.89
N LYS A 171 29.96 6.33 8.65
CA LYS A 171 31.06 5.50 8.13
C LYS A 171 31.59 6.02 6.80
N MET A 172 30.69 6.39 5.89
CA MET A 172 31.06 6.96 4.60
C MET A 172 31.78 8.31 4.76
N MET A 173 31.30 9.18 5.65
CA MET A 173 31.93 10.48 5.95
C MET A 173 33.34 10.30 6.50
N ILE A 174 33.56 9.34 7.39
CA ILE A 174 34.87 9.02 7.96
C ILE A 174 35.82 8.52 6.87
N GLU A 175 35.38 7.62 6.00
CA GLU A 175 36.23 7.09 4.92
C GLU A 175 36.64 8.19 3.93
N LEU A 176 35.71 9.08 3.56
CA LEU A 176 36.01 10.23 2.71
C LEU A 176 36.98 11.21 3.38
N GLU A 177 36.84 11.49 4.67
CA GLU A 177 37.78 12.33 5.40
C GLU A 177 39.17 11.69 5.53
N LYS A 178 39.23 10.37 5.70
CA LYS A 178 40.48 9.61 5.70
C LYS A 178 41.20 9.75 4.36
N GLN A 179 40.50 9.54 3.25
CA GLN A 179 41.06 9.74 1.91
C GLN A 179 41.53 11.18 1.70
N ARG A 180 40.73 12.17 2.13
CA ARG A 180 41.12 13.58 2.09
C ARG A 180 42.44 13.81 2.84
N MET A 181 42.58 13.25 4.03
CA MET A 181 43.77 13.42 4.86
C MET A 181 44.99 12.67 4.32
N GLU A 182 44.81 11.51 3.68
CA GLU A 182 45.89 10.76 3.03
C GLU A 182 46.51 11.54 1.87
N VAL A 183 45.68 12.11 0.99
CA VAL A 183 46.16 12.98 -0.10
C VAL A 183 46.89 14.20 0.44
N VAL A 184 46.36 14.84 1.49
CA VAL A 184 47.02 15.99 2.12
C VAL A 184 48.39 15.61 2.69
N LYS A 185 48.49 14.44 3.35
CA LYS A 185 49.77 13.93 3.87
C LYS A 185 50.76 13.63 2.76
N GLU A 186 50.31 13.04 1.66
CA GLU A 186 51.17 12.73 0.52
C GLU A 186 51.73 13.99 -0.14
N VAL A 187 50.90 15.01 -0.32
CA VAL A 187 51.34 16.32 -0.84
C VAL A 187 52.34 16.98 0.10
N GLU A 188 52.09 16.96 1.41
CA GLU A 188 53.01 17.56 2.39
C GLU A 188 54.34 16.80 2.48
N LEU A 189 54.31 15.47 2.36
CA LEU A 189 55.51 14.64 2.29
C LEU A 189 56.33 14.98 1.05
N GLN A 190 55.68 15.11 -0.12
CA GLN A 190 56.34 15.53 -1.36
C GLN A 190 56.96 16.93 -1.22
N ARG A 191 56.24 17.87 -0.60
CA ARG A 191 56.74 19.23 -0.31
C ARG A 191 58.00 19.21 0.56
N MET A 192 57.98 18.42 1.64
CA MET A 192 59.12 18.26 2.54
C MET A 192 60.32 17.62 1.83
N ASN A 193 60.08 16.58 1.01
CA ASN A 193 61.13 15.89 0.27
C ASN A 193 61.83 16.84 -0.71
N MET A 194 61.06 17.56 -1.54
CA MET A 194 61.59 18.54 -2.49
C MET A 194 62.41 19.64 -1.77
N SER A 195 61.93 20.11 -0.62
CA SER A 195 62.67 21.10 0.17
C SER A 195 63.96 20.54 0.76
N MET A 196 63.95 19.29 1.23
CA MET A 196 65.13 18.65 1.82
C MET A 196 66.20 18.41 0.76
N GLU A 197 65.81 17.86 -0.39
CA GLU A 197 66.70 17.63 -1.52
C GLU A 197 67.39 18.92 -1.98
N MET A 198 66.61 20.01 -2.10
CA MET A 198 67.16 21.33 -2.42
C MET A 198 68.17 21.82 -1.37
N GLN A 199 67.88 21.65 -0.07
CA GLN A 199 68.80 22.08 1.00
C GLN A 199 70.11 21.29 0.99
N VAL A 200 70.04 19.97 0.79
CA VAL A 200 71.22 19.11 0.69
C VAL A 200 72.09 19.51 -0.50
N GLU A 201 71.48 19.78 -1.66
CA GLU A 201 72.22 20.16 -2.86
C GLU A 201 72.89 21.53 -2.73
N MET A 202 72.21 22.48 -2.09
CA MET A 202 72.76 23.80 -1.77
C MET A 202 73.97 23.69 -0.83
N GLU A 203 73.91 22.84 0.19
CA GLU A 203 75.01 22.68 1.14
C GLU A 203 76.23 21.98 0.50
N LYS A 204 76.00 20.96 -0.34
CA LYS A 204 77.07 20.35 -1.16
C LYS A 204 77.75 21.37 -2.07
N SER A 205 76.97 22.23 -2.73
CA SER A 205 77.50 23.28 -3.62
C SER A 205 78.36 24.30 -2.85
N LYS A 206 77.93 24.72 -1.65
CA LYS A 206 78.74 25.60 -0.78
C LYS A 206 80.04 24.93 -0.32
N GLN A 207 80.00 23.64 -0.02
CA GLN A 207 81.18 22.89 0.40
C GLN A 207 82.20 22.76 -0.75
N TYR A 208 81.72 22.58 -1.98
CA TYR A 208 82.57 22.53 -3.17
C TYR A 208 83.27 23.87 -3.42
N MET A 209 82.58 24.99 -3.21
CA MET A 209 83.15 26.33 -3.37
C MET A 209 84.12 26.76 -2.25
N LYS A 210 84.16 26.02 -1.13
CA LYS A 210 85.07 26.27 0.00
C LYS A 210 86.36 25.43 -0.04
N ARG A 211 86.47 24.47 -0.95
CA ARG A 211 87.67 23.64 -1.18
C ARG A 211 88.47 24.19 -2.35
#